data_AF-A0A9E5DJX4-F1
#
_entry.id   AF-A0A9E5DJX4-F1
#
_cell.length_a   1.000
_cell.length_b   1.000
_cell.length_c   1.000
_cell.angle_alpha   90.00
_cell.angle_beta   90.00
_cell.angle_gamma   90.00
#
_symmetry.space_group_name_H-M   'P 1'
#
loop_
_entity.id
_entity.type
_entity.pdbx_description
1 polymer ?
#
loop_
_entity_poly.entity_id
_entity_poly.type
_entity_poly.pdbx_seq_one_letter_code
_entity_poly.pdbx_strand_id
1 'polypeptide(L)'
;MSSMDRLYKVIVRPVQSEKALVLIDKENTLTFIVDLKATKTEIKKAVEELFNVKVAEVRTLITPRGEKKAYVKLTAEYKAGEIASQLGLI
;
A
#
# COMPACT_ATOMS: atom_id res chain seq x y z
N MET A 1 -24.02 3.48 -6.02
CA MET A 1 -22.70 3.22 -5.40
C MET A 1 -21.71 4.14 -6.08
N SER A 2 -21.26 5.19 -5.39
CA SER A 2 -20.33 6.17 -5.93
C SER A 2 -18.98 5.49 -6.19
N SER A 3 -18.28 5.88 -7.25
CA SER A 3 -16.94 5.37 -7.57
C SER A 3 -15.92 5.64 -6.46
N MET A 4 -16.15 6.67 -5.65
CA MET A 4 -15.33 7.00 -4.47
C MET A 4 -15.42 5.92 -3.37
N ASP A 5 -16.60 5.35 -3.11
CA ASP A 5 -16.80 4.32 -2.07
C ASP A 5 -15.96 3.07 -2.31
N ARG A 6 -15.65 2.76 -3.58
CA ARG A 6 -14.85 1.58 -3.93
C ARG A 6 -13.38 1.79 -3.56
N LEU A 7 -12.85 2.99 -3.71
CA LEU A 7 -11.44 3.30 -3.45
C LEU A 7 -11.11 3.20 -1.95
N TYR A 8 -11.97 3.75 -1.09
CA TYR A 8 -11.83 3.62 0.37
C TYR A 8 -11.98 2.18 0.85
N LYS A 9 -12.64 1.31 0.09
CA LYS A 9 -12.74 -0.11 0.41
C LYS A 9 -11.48 -0.92 0.06
N VAL A 10 -10.61 -0.40 -0.82
CA VAL A 10 -9.44 -1.16 -1.30
C VAL A 10 -8.37 -1.29 -0.23
N ILE A 11 -8.00 -0.20 0.45
CA ILE A 11 -6.96 -0.21 1.48
C ILE A 11 -7.61 -0.33 2.85
N VAL A 12 -7.32 -1.41 3.57
CA VAL A 12 -7.90 -1.68 4.89
C VAL A 12 -7.04 -1.05 5.99
N ARG A 13 -5.72 -1.32 5.98
CA ARG A 13 -4.77 -0.78 6.97
C ARG A 13 -3.31 -0.91 6.51
N PRO A 14 -2.40 -0.04 6.95
CA PRO A 14 -0.96 -0.27 6.78
C PRO A 14 -0.45 -1.42 7.67
N VAL A 15 0.67 -2.02 7.28
CA VAL A 15 1.33 -3.08 8.05
C VAL A 15 2.52 -2.51 8.82
N GLN A 16 2.40 -2.48 10.15
CA GLN A 16 3.48 -2.12 11.06
C GLN A 16 4.21 -3.38 11.50
N SER A 17 5.27 -3.76 10.79
CA SER A 17 6.15 -4.87 11.18
C SER A 17 7.59 -4.50 10.87
N GLU A 18 8.56 -5.04 11.61
CA GLU A 18 9.99 -4.80 11.37
C GLU A 18 10.38 -5.06 9.92
N LYS A 19 9.86 -6.16 9.34
CA LYS A 19 10.07 -6.47 7.93
C LYS A 19 9.50 -5.39 6.99
N ALA A 20 8.37 -4.79 7.34
CA ALA A 20 7.78 -3.71 6.55
C ALA A 20 8.62 -2.42 6.64
N LEU A 21 9.16 -2.10 7.82
CA LEU A 21 10.09 -0.98 8.00
C LEU A 21 11.35 -1.16 7.13
N VAL A 22 11.93 -2.36 7.12
CA VAL A 22 13.09 -2.67 6.27
C VAL A 22 12.78 -2.48 4.77
N LEU A 23 11.57 -2.81 4.33
CA LEU A 23 11.14 -2.62 2.94
C LEU A 23 10.92 -1.16 2.57
N ILE A 24 10.47 -0.34 3.53
CA ILE A 24 10.35 1.11 3.37
C ILE A 24 11.74 1.71 3.13
N ASP A 25 12.72 1.37 3.96
CA ASP A 25 14.07 1.94 3.90
C ASP A 25 14.87 1.44 2.70
N LYS A 26 14.83 0.13 2.42
CA LYS A 26 15.71 -0.48 1.40
C LYS A 26 15.10 -0.52 0.00
N GLU A 27 13.78 -0.69 -0.09
CA GLU A 27 13.12 -0.98 -1.37
C GLU A 27 12.11 0.09 -1.78
N ASN A 28 11.99 1.19 -1.01
CA ASN A 28 11.01 2.24 -1.24
C ASN A 28 9.57 1.68 -1.35
N THR A 29 9.26 0.69 -0.52
CA THR A 29 8.05 -0.14 -0.64
C THR A 29 7.19 -0.05 0.62
N LEU A 30 5.95 0.41 0.45
CA LEU A 30 4.93 0.43 1.49
C LEU A 30 4.16 -0.90 1.52
N THR A 31 3.76 -1.34 2.70
CA THR A 31 3.01 -2.59 2.87
C THR A 31 1.64 -2.33 3.47
N PHE A 32 0.59 -2.85 2.83
CA PHE A 32 -0.80 -2.67 3.23
C PHE A 32 -1.54 -4.00 3.31
N ILE A 33 -2.55 -4.07 4.16
CA ILE A 33 -3.64 -5.05 4.04
C ILE A 33 -4.74 -4.40 3.21
N VAL A 34 -5.23 -5.15 2.23
CA VAL A 34 -6.19 -4.71 1.23
C VAL A 34 -7.36 -5.70 1.13
N ASP A 35 -8.45 -5.28 0.49
CA ASP A 35 -9.63 -6.14 0.28
C ASP A 35 -9.29 -7.37 -0.59
N LEU A 36 -9.84 -8.54 -0.23
CA LEU A 36 -9.61 -9.79 -0.96
C LEU A 36 -10.07 -9.76 -2.42
N LYS A 37 -10.99 -8.87 -2.79
CA LYS A 37 -11.47 -8.70 -4.16
C LYS A 37 -10.68 -7.65 -4.94
N ALA A 38 -9.86 -6.83 -4.26
CA ALA A 38 -9.10 -5.77 -4.91
C ALA A 38 -8.06 -6.32 -5.90
N THR A 39 -8.08 -5.79 -7.12
CA THR A 39 -7.09 -6.07 -8.16
C THR A 39 -5.84 -5.21 -7.98
N LYS A 40 -4.72 -5.59 -8.59
CA LYS A 40 -3.48 -4.80 -8.54
C LYS A 40 -3.66 -3.38 -9.09
N THR A 41 -4.49 -3.23 -10.12
CA THR A 41 -4.81 -1.93 -10.74
C THR A 41 -5.59 -1.03 -9.79
N GLU A 42 -6.56 -1.58 -9.06
CA GLU A 42 -7.33 -0.82 -8.06
C GLU A 42 -6.45 -0.42 -6.88
N ILE A 43 -5.59 -1.32 -6.38
CA ILE A 43 -4.63 -1.03 -5.32
C ILE A 43 -3.69 0.10 -5.75
N LYS A 44 -3.19 0.04 -6.99
CA LYS A 44 -2.35 1.10 -7.55
C LYS A 44 -3.05 2.45 -7.51
N LYS A 45 -4.25 2.54 -8.10
CA LYS A 45 -5.03 3.80 -8.14
C LYS A 45 -5.36 4.31 -6.74
N ALA A 46 -5.78 3.43 -5.84
CA ALA A 46 -6.11 3.82 -4.47
C ALA A 46 -4.91 4.42 -3.74
N VAL A 47 -3.72 3.81 -3.86
CA VAL A 47 -2.50 4.36 -3.23
C VAL A 47 -2.09 5.68 -3.87
N GLU A 48 -2.13 5.77 -5.20
CA GLU A 48 -1.77 7.01 -5.92
C GLU A 48 -2.69 8.17 -5.53
N GLU A 49 -4.00 7.93 -5.43
CA GLU A 49 -4.99 8.97 -5.08
C GLU A 49 -4.99 9.33 -3.59
N LEU A 50 -4.89 8.35 -2.68
CA LEU A 50 -4.96 8.60 -1.24
C LEU A 50 -3.71 9.30 -0.71
N PHE A 51 -2.55 8.99 -1.26
CA PHE A 51 -1.26 9.52 -0.79
C PHE A 51 -0.62 10.53 -1.76
N ASN A 52 -1.27 10.80 -2.89
CA ASN A 52 -0.77 11.70 -3.94
C ASN A 52 0.66 11.35 -4.40
N VAL A 53 0.91 10.05 -4.59
CA VAL A 53 2.21 9.49 -5.00
C VAL A 53 2.11 8.78 -6.34
N LYS A 54 3.26 8.40 -6.92
CA LYS A 54 3.32 7.49 -8.06
C LYS A 54 3.83 6.12 -7.67
N VAL A 55 3.12 5.09 -8.13
CA VAL A 55 3.44 3.69 -7.84
C VAL A 55 4.12 3.06 -9.05
N ALA A 56 5.32 2.54 -8.82
CA ALA A 56 6.09 1.80 -9.81
C ALA A 56 5.52 0.38 -10.01
N GLU A 57 5.32 -0.35 -8.91
CA GLU A 57 4.92 -1.76 -8.97
C GLU A 57 4.04 -2.15 -7.77
N VAL A 58 3.07 -3.05 -8.00
CA VAL A 58 2.26 -3.66 -6.94
C VAL A 58 2.41 -5.18 -6.96
N ARG A 59 2.82 -5.74 -5.82
CA ARG A 59 2.86 -7.19 -5.57
C ARG A 59 1.86 -7.53 -4.49
N THR A 60 1.20 -8.67 -4.59
CA THR A 60 0.16 -9.08 -3.64
C THR A 60 0.36 -10.53 -3.25
N LEU A 61 0.07 -10.85 -1.99
CA LEU A 61 -0.03 -12.23 -1.49
C LEU A 61 -1.24 -12.39 -0.60
N ILE A 62 -1.73 -13.62 -0.46
CA ILE A 62 -2.72 -13.98 0.57
C ILE A 62 -1.94 -14.52 1.76
N THR A 63 -2.15 -13.92 2.94
CA THR A 63 -1.53 -14.38 4.18
C THR A 63 -2.21 -15.65 4.69
N PRO A 64 -1.55 -16.45 5.55
CA PRO A 64 -2.19 -17.61 6.18
C PRO A 64 -3.43 -17.29 7.02
N ARG A 65 -3.62 -16.01 7.40
CA ARG A 65 -4.81 -15.51 8.11
C ARG A 65 -5.97 -15.17 7.16
N GLY A 66 -5.82 -15.40 5.86
CA GLY A 66 -6.81 -15.07 4.84
C GLY A 66 -6.82 -13.60 4.42
N GLU A 67 -5.97 -12.74 4.99
CA GLU A 67 -5.87 -11.33 4.59
C GLU A 67 -5.04 -11.18 3.30
N LYS A 68 -5.47 -10.32 2.36
CA LYS A 68 -4.64 -9.95 1.21
C LYS A 68 -3.65 -8.87 1.62
N LYS A 69 -2.36 -9.15 1.49
CA LYS A 69 -1.27 -8.21 1.73
C LYS A 69 -0.73 -7.70 0.40
N ALA A 70 -0.60 -6.39 0.28
CA ALA A 70 -0.03 -5.71 -0.87
C ALA A 70 1.29 -5.03 -0.51
N TYR A 71 2.30 -5.24 -1.35
CA TYR A 71 3.56 -4.52 -1.36
C TYR A 71 3.50 -3.54 -2.52
N VAL A 72 3.68 -2.27 -2.21
CA VAL A 72 3.50 -1.18 -3.16
C VAL A 72 4.79 -0.39 -3.23
N LYS A 73 5.50 -0.56 -4.34
CA LYS A 73 6.77 0.11 -4.60
C LYS A 73 6.49 1.47 -5.22
N LEU A 74 7.01 2.53 -4.61
CA LEU A 74 6.89 3.89 -5.13
C LEU A 74 7.97 4.17 -6.19
N THR A 75 7.70 5.12 -7.09
CA THR A 75 8.75 5.63 -7.99
C THR A 75 9.83 6.36 -7.19
N ALA A 76 11.03 6.48 -7.76
CA ALA A 76 12.17 7.10 -7.08
C ALA A 76 11.96 8.60 -6.74
N GLU A 77 10.96 9.23 -7.35
CA GLU A 77 10.54 10.60 -7.06
C GLU A 77 9.95 10.77 -5.65
N TYR A 78 9.38 9.70 -5.08
CA TYR A 78 8.74 9.73 -3.77
C TYR A 78 9.49 8.83 -2.79
N LYS A 79 9.69 9.31 -1.56
CA LYS A 79 10.28 8.51 -0.49
C LYS A 79 9.20 7.87 0.36
N ALA A 80 9.18 6.54 0.39
CA ALA A 80 8.26 5.75 1.21
C ALA A 80 8.40 6.07 2.70
N GLY A 81 9.60 6.43 3.18
CA GLY A 81 9.83 6.84 4.56
C GLY A 81 9.03 8.08 4.98
N GLU A 82 8.96 9.10 4.11
CA GLU A 82 8.22 10.34 4.40
C GLU A 82 6.71 10.06 4.50
N ILE A 83 6.18 9.25 3.58
CA ILE A 83 4.79 8.81 3.60
C ILE A 83 4.51 7.91 4.81
N ALA A 84 5.46 7.05 5.19
CA ALA A 84 5.34 6.19 6.36
C ALA A 84 5.28 7.00 7.67
N SER A 85 6.03 8.09 7.78
CA SER A 85 5.93 9.03 8.91
C SER A 85 4.58 9.73 8.95
N GLN A 86 4.04 10.17 7.79
CA GLN A 86 2.68 10.74 7.73
C GLN A 86 1.59 9.74 8.13
N LEU A 87 1.83 8.46 7.86
CA LEU A 87 0.97 7.35 8.25
C LEU A 87 1.15 6.90 9.72
N GLY A 88 2.11 7.48 10.45
CA GLY A 88 2.43 7.09 11.83
C GLY A 88 2.98 5.67 11.95
N LEU A 89 3.74 5.20 10.95
CA LEU A 89 4.38 3.88 10.97
C LEU A 89 5.79 3.91 11.59
N ILE A 90 6.36 5.10 11.72
CA ILE A 90 7.75 5.38 12.16
C ILE A 90 7.74 6.63 13.01
#